data_AF-A0A9Q1IFL7-F1
#
_entry.id   AF-A0A9Q1IFL7-F1
#
_cell.length_a   1.000
_cell.length_b   1.000
_cell.length_c   1.000
_cell.angle_alpha   90.00
_cell.angle_beta   90.00
_cell.angle_gamma   90.00
#
_symmetry.space_group_name_H-M   'P 1'
#
loop_
_entity.id
_entity.type
_entity.pdbx_description
1 polymer ?
#
loop_
_entity_poly.entity_id
_entity_poly.type
_entity_poly.pdbx_seq_one_letter_code
_entity_poly.pdbx_strand_id
1 'polypeptide(L)'
;MTTLSRAWACLLAAALLAEAAWASVEKELSPECRAFLYMGSPPVGLEDRSLRRICQRYNGKPRFVTLYDTVDHIPVYSAYTFKRSDGEKKADIPWMYEPQLSTLSDTGEMQPFPRGYRHQNFEDSQAVLEDYDNAVNYERGHLNPDEHQADPDDKAATYTLTNAVPQVREFNTGPWREQKHVVRRRLNNYCRGTAYVVTGITTAGHMIRQHNIDRVAIPAYMWSAYCCINYDHNAPYEERYKFPAFAHYGLNDKEKNHVSEISVKKLEEFLKGSTFVDKNFRIFVDDCVPPPSALY
;
A
#
# COMPACT_ATOMS: atom_id res chain seq x y z
N MET A 1 -45.53 -60.22 -7.70
CA MET A 1 -44.82 -60.24 -9.00
C MET A 1 -45.51 -59.27 -9.93
N THR A 2 -45.04 -58.04 -10.00
CA THR A 2 -45.35 -57.12 -11.10
C THR A 2 -44.11 -56.28 -11.35
N THR A 3 -43.71 -56.27 -12.61
CA THR A 3 -42.41 -55.91 -13.16
C THR A 3 -42.25 -54.40 -13.36
N LEU A 4 -41.03 -53.93 -13.12
CA LEU A 4 -40.53 -52.59 -13.43
C LEU A 4 -40.63 -52.27 -14.94
N SER A 5 -40.96 -51.02 -15.26
CA SER A 5 -40.50 -50.35 -16.48
C SER A 5 -40.18 -48.87 -16.20
N ARG A 6 -39.05 -48.46 -16.78
CA ARG A 6 -38.28 -47.21 -16.64
C ARG A 6 -38.98 -45.95 -17.17
N ALA A 7 -38.66 -44.81 -16.55
CA ALA A 7 -38.39 -43.51 -17.20
C ALA A 7 -37.60 -42.64 -16.19
N TRP A 8 -36.26 -42.56 -16.27
CA TRP A 8 -35.49 -41.46 -16.88
C TRP A 8 -36.03 -40.06 -16.57
N ALA A 9 -35.49 -39.44 -15.52
CA ALA A 9 -35.40 -38.00 -15.39
C ALA A 9 -34.08 -37.64 -14.71
N CYS A 10 -33.22 -36.97 -15.48
CA CYS A 10 -31.93 -36.43 -15.08
C CYS A 10 -32.09 -35.42 -13.94
N LEU A 11 -31.32 -35.56 -12.88
CA LEU A 11 -30.95 -34.45 -12.00
C LEU A 11 -29.43 -34.42 -11.90
N LEU A 12 -28.81 -33.81 -12.91
CA LEU A 12 -27.47 -33.26 -12.81
C LEU A 12 -27.53 -32.14 -11.76
N ALA A 13 -27.07 -32.45 -10.55
CA ALA A 13 -26.78 -31.43 -9.55
C ALA A 13 -25.58 -30.62 -10.06
N ALA A 14 -25.87 -29.49 -10.71
CA ALA A 14 -24.88 -28.46 -10.98
C ALA A 14 -24.42 -27.91 -9.62
N ALA A 15 -23.24 -28.35 -9.18
CA ALA A 15 -22.51 -27.68 -8.12
C ALA A 15 -22.04 -26.33 -8.67
N LEU A 16 -22.92 -25.33 -8.57
CA LEU A 16 -22.51 -23.93 -8.63
C LEU A 16 -21.59 -23.70 -7.44
N LEU A 17 -20.28 -23.74 -7.68
CA LEU A 17 -19.32 -23.08 -6.82
C LEU A 17 -19.65 -21.59 -6.89
N ALA A 18 -20.47 -21.14 -5.95
CA ALA A 18 -20.52 -19.74 -5.61
C ALA A 18 -19.14 -19.40 -5.05
N GLU A 19 -18.30 -18.80 -5.88
CA GLU A 19 -17.22 -17.95 -5.39
C GLU A 19 -17.90 -16.85 -4.59
N ALA A 20 -18.03 -17.08 -3.29
CA ALA A 20 -18.28 -16.02 -2.36
C ALA A 20 -17.07 -15.10 -2.47
N ALA A 21 -17.23 -13.98 -3.17
CA ALA A 21 -16.39 -12.82 -2.96
C ALA A 21 -16.72 -12.31 -1.56
N TRP A 22 -15.91 -12.66 -0.57
CA TRP A 22 -16.09 -12.15 0.78
C TRP A 22 -15.73 -10.66 0.76
N ALA A 23 -16.74 -9.81 0.89
CA ALA A 23 -16.56 -8.44 1.30
C ALA A 23 -15.82 -8.39 2.64
N SER A 24 -14.93 -7.42 2.83
CA SER A 24 -14.89 -6.52 4.00
C SER A 24 -13.50 -5.94 4.18
N VAL A 25 -13.44 -4.82 4.89
CA VAL A 25 -12.27 -4.48 5.69
C VAL A 25 -11.89 -5.71 6.50
N GLU A 26 -10.77 -6.31 6.15
CA GLU A 26 -10.33 -7.59 6.70
C GLU A 26 -9.81 -7.36 8.13
N LYS A 27 -10.51 -7.90 9.14
CA LYS A 27 -9.95 -7.99 10.52
C LYS A 27 -8.62 -8.74 10.50
N GLU A 28 -8.52 -9.76 9.64
CA GLU A 28 -7.31 -10.51 9.33
C GLU A 28 -7.15 -10.61 7.81
N LEU A 29 -5.96 -10.28 7.30
CA LEU A 29 -5.68 -10.27 5.87
C LEU A 29 -5.83 -11.67 5.25
N SER A 30 -6.52 -11.78 4.12
CA SER A 30 -6.64 -13.05 3.39
C SER A 30 -5.28 -13.55 2.89
N PRO A 31 -5.12 -14.88 2.70
CA PRO A 31 -3.84 -15.47 2.29
C PRO A 31 -3.25 -14.85 1.01
N GLU A 32 -4.11 -14.49 0.06
CA GLU A 32 -3.69 -13.86 -1.20
C GLU A 32 -3.07 -12.48 -0.96
N CYS A 33 -3.65 -11.69 -0.05
CA CYS A 33 -3.19 -10.34 0.26
C CYS A 33 -1.91 -10.37 1.13
N ARG A 34 -1.78 -11.41 1.97
CA ARG A 34 -0.54 -11.67 2.72
C ARG A 34 0.66 -11.93 1.80
N ALA A 35 0.45 -12.30 0.53
CA ALA A 35 1.54 -12.45 -0.44
C ALA A 35 2.34 -11.14 -0.71
N PHE A 36 1.77 -9.98 -0.36
CA PHE A 36 2.44 -8.67 -0.47
C PHE A 36 3.28 -8.30 0.75
N LEU A 37 3.26 -9.14 1.78
CA LEU A 37 3.96 -8.93 3.04
C LEU A 37 5.09 -9.95 3.19
N TYR A 38 6.23 -9.50 3.70
CA TYR A 38 7.35 -10.41 3.98
C TYR A 38 6.91 -11.48 5.00
N MET A 39 7.05 -12.76 4.63
CA MET A 39 6.53 -13.91 5.40
C MET A 39 5.03 -13.79 5.75
N GLY A 40 4.25 -13.06 4.96
CA GLY A 40 2.83 -12.82 5.24
C GLY A 40 2.57 -12.01 6.50
N SER A 41 3.55 -11.30 7.05
CA SER A 41 3.42 -10.58 8.33
C SER A 41 3.37 -9.07 8.12
N PRO A 42 2.31 -8.37 8.55
CA PRO A 42 2.24 -6.92 8.44
C PRO A 42 3.17 -6.24 9.45
N PRO A 43 3.51 -4.96 9.24
CA PRO A 43 4.10 -4.13 10.30
C PRO A 43 3.29 -4.20 11.59
N VAL A 44 3.97 -4.30 12.73
CA VAL A 44 3.38 -4.35 14.07
C VAL A 44 3.56 -3.02 14.80
N GLY A 45 2.80 -2.78 15.87
CA GLY A 45 2.88 -1.52 16.64
C GLY A 45 2.06 -0.37 16.07
N LEU A 46 1.09 -0.70 15.23
CA LEU A 46 0.08 0.20 14.66
C LEU A 46 -1.30 -0.39 14.95
N GLU A 47 -1.83 -0.08 16.14
CA GLU A 47 -3.12 -0.57 16.62
C GLU A 47 -3.98 0.59 17.08
N ASP A 48 -4.98 0.95 16.27
CA ASP A 48 -6.03 1.90 16.64
C ASP A 48 -7.38 1.43 16.06
N ARG A 49 -8.48 1.86 16.68
CA ARG A 49 -9.84 1.56 16.24
C ARG A 49 -10.22 2.26 14.93
N SER A 50 -9.55 3.35 14.55
CA SER A 50 -9.71 4.02 13.25
C SER A 50 -9.07 3.22 12.11
N LEU A 51 -8.06 2.41 12.41
CA LEU A 51 -7.25 1.77 11.38
C LEU A 51 -7.97 0.58 10.74
N ARG A 52 -7.88 0.54 9.41
CA ARG A 52 -8.53 -0.44 8.55
C ARG A 52 -7.48 -1.04 7.64
N ARG A 53 -7.37 -2.37 7.67
CA ARG A 53 -6.55 -3.11 6.69
C ARG A 53 -7.38 -3.31 5.43
N ILE A 54 -6.83 -2.88 4.32
CA ILE A 54 -7.44 -2.97 3.00
C ILE A 54 -6.56 -3.89 2.17
N CYS A 55 -7.14 -4.98 1.69
CA CYS A 55 -6.56 -5.67 0.55
C CYS A 55 -7.04 -4.97 -0.72
N GLN A 56 -6.11 -4.30 -1.40
CA GLN A 56 -6.42 -3.49 -2.57
C GLN A 56 -6.65 -4.43 -3.74
N ARG A 57 -7.90 -4.55 -4.21
CA ARG A 57 -8.25 -5.44 -5.34
C ARG A 57 -8.65 -4.62 -6.57
N TYR A 58 -8.16 -5.04 -7.72
CA TYR A 58 -8.48 -4.45 -9.01
C TYR A 58 -8.54 -5.53 -10.08
N ASN A 59 -9.62 -5.52 -10.87
CA ASN A 59 -9.96 -6.56 -11.85
C ASN A 59 -10.01 -7.96 -11.23
N GLY A 60 -10.61 -8.10 -10.04
CA GLY A 60 -10.83 -9.37 -9.34
C GLY A 60 -9.60 -9.91 -8.61
N LYS A 61 -8.45 -9.24 -8.72
CA LYS A 61 -7.17 -9.70 -8.19
C LYS A 61 -6.64 -8.77 -7.10
N PRO A 62 -6.07 -9.31 -6.02
CA PRO A 62 -5.38 -8.50 -5.03
C PRO A 62 -4.07 -7.95 -5.61
N ARG A 63 -3.73 -6.71 -5.27
CA ARG A 63 -2.64 -5.93 -5.89
C ARG A 63 -1.60 -5.46 -4.88
N PHE A 64 -2.04 -5.02 -3.71
CA PHE A 64 -1.20 -4.62 -2.58
C PHE A 64 -2.04 -4.50 -1.30
N VAL A 65 -1.40 -4.18 -0.18
CA VAL A 65 -2.08 -3.98 1.11
C VAL A 65 -1.91 -2.54 1.56
N THR A 66 -2.96 -1.94 2.08
CA THR A 66 -2.92 -0.63 2.75
C THR A 66 -3.39 -0.78 4.19
N LEU A 67 -2.72 -0.10 5.14
CA LEU A 67 -3.31 0.24 6.43
C LEU A 67 -3.78 1.69 6.35
N TYR A 68 -5.09 1.90 6.50
CA TYR A 68 -5.74 3.18 6.27
C TYR A 68 -6.40 3.69 7.54
N ASP A 69 -6.27 4.99 7.83
CA ASP A 69 -6.98 5.66 8.90
C ASP A 69 -8.26 6.31 8.37
N THR A 70 -9.42 5.85 8.84
CA THR A 70 -10.73 6.38 8.41
C THR A 70 -11.15 7.66 9.13
N VAL A 71 -10.43 8.08 10.16
CA VAL A 71 -10.66 9.34 10.88
C VAL A 71 -9.82 10.45 10.25
N ASP A 72 -8.54 10.17 10.00
CA ASP A 72 -7.60 11.11 9.39
C ASP A 72 -7.61 11.07 7.84
N HIS A 73 -8.45 10.19 7.28
CA HIS A 73 -8.63 9.94 5.84
C HIS A 73 -7.31 9.74 5.07
N ILE A 74 -6.35 9.04 5.67
CA ILE A 74 -5.00 8.88 5.11
C ILE A 74 -4.49 7.43 5.19
N PRO A 75 -3.77 6.92 4.17
CA PRO A 75 -3.02 5.68 4.34
C PRO A 75 -1.81 5.88 5.26
N VAL A 76 -1.76 5.09 6.32
CA VAL A 76 -0.63 5.02 7.25
C VAL A 76 0.57 4.34 6.60
N TYR A 77 0.32 3.24 5.88
CA TYR A 77 1.31 2.63 5.00
C TYR A 77 0.64 1.86 3.85
N SER A 78 1.39 1.67 2.76
CA SER A 78 1.12 0.67 1.72
C SER A 78 2.27 -0.34 1.65
N ALA A 79 1.93 -1.62 1.56
CA ALA A 79 2.87 -2.73 1.45
C ALA A 79 2.63 -3.53 0.17
N TYR A 80 3.69 -3.77 -0.60
CA TYR A 80 3.61 -4.33 -1.94
C TYR A 80 4.88 -5.11 -2.32
N THR A 81 4.78 -5.95 -3.36
CA THR A 81 5.96 -6.54 -4.00
C THR A 81 6.43 -5.69 -5.16
N PHE A 82 7.72 -5.43 -5.26
CA PHE A 82 8.33 -4.73 -6.40
C PHE A 82 8.35 -5.63 -7.66
N LYS A 83 8.00 -5.09 -8.83
CA LYS A 83 7.75 -5.88 -10.07
C LYS A 83 8.82 -5.78 -11.16
N ARG A 84 10.08 -5.48 -10.82
CA ARG A 84 11.15 -5.27 -11.81
C ARG A 84 10.76 -4.28 -12.94
N SER A 85 10.35 -3.08 -12.52
CA SER A 85 9.75 -2.07 -13.42
C SER A 85 10.78 -1.30 -14.25
N ASP A 86 10.40 -0.88 -15.46
CA ASP A 86 11.13 0.07 -16.30
C ASP A 86 11.11 1.51 -15.72
N GLY A 87 10.15 1.80 -14.84
CA GLY A 87 9.93 3.10 -14.23
C GLY A 87 9.04 4.03 -15.06
N GLU A 88 8.44 3.53 -16.15
CA GLU A 88 7.46 4.28 -16.91
C GLU A 88 6.17 4.44 -16.10
N LYS A 89 5.52 5.60 -16.25
CA LYS A 89 4.21 5.86 -15.65
C LYS A 89 3.12 5.60 -16.65
N LYS A 90 1.96 5.14 -16.17
CA LYS A 90 0.74 5.21 -16.93
C LYS A 90 0.20 6.65 -16.97
N ALA A 91 -0.26 7.03 -18.16
CA ALA A 91 -1.13 8.18 -18.32
C ALA A 91 -2.60 7.74 -18.17
N ASP A 92 -3.45 8.67 -17.75
CA ASP A 92 -4.91 8.61 -17.89
C ASP A 92 -5.65 7.49 -17.11
N ILE A 93 -5.20 7.16 -15.90
CA ILE A 93 -5.98 6.31 -14.98
C ILE A 93 -6.85 7.20 -14.09
N PRO A 94 -8.18 6.98 -14.04
CA PRO A 94 -9.04 7.70 -13.12
C PRO A 94 -8.69 7.31 -11.68
N TRP A 95 -8.75 8.30 -10.78
CA TRP A 95 -8.64 8.04 -9.36
C TRP A 95 -9.82 7.22 -8.85
N MET A 96 -9.53 6.32 -7.92
CA MET A 96 -10.45 5.34 -7.38
C MET A 96 -10.62 5.49 -5.86
N TYR A 97 -11.72 4.94 -5.36
CA TYR A 97 -12.08 4.83 -3.96
C TYR A 97 -12.32 3.36 -3.59
N GLU A 98 -12.37 3.08 -2.29
CA GLU A 98 -12.65 1.76 -1.73
C GLU A 98 -14.09 1.69 -1.21
N PRO A 99 -15.04 1.06 -1.93
CA PRO A 99 -16.43 0.97 -1.48
C PRO A 99 -16.57 0.33 -0.10
N GLN A 100 -15.77 -0.71 0.18
CA GLN A 100 -15.76 -1.45 1.45
C GLN A 100 -15.44 -0.62 2.70
N LEU A 101 -14.85 0.58 2.57
CA LEU A 101 -14.63 1.48 3.72
C LEU A 101 -15.90 2.19 4.19
N SER A 102 -16.87 2.33 3.28
CA SER A 102 -18.07 3.15 3.49
C SER A 102 -19.23 2.27 3.93
N THR A 103 -19.41 1.14 3.24
CA THR A 103 -20.40 0.13 3.59
C THR A 103 -19.72 -1.22 3.67
N LEU A 104 -19.83 -1.92 4.80
CA LEU A 104 -19.19 -3.22 4.99
C LEU A 104 -19.70 -4.32 4.03
N SER A 105 -20.90 -4.16 3.47
CA SER A 105 -21.48 -5.06 2.49
C SER A 105 -21.08 -4.74 1.04
N ASP A 106 -20.39 -3.62 0.81
CA ASP A 106 -19.95 -3.26 -0.54
C ASP A 106 -18.77 -4.11 -0.99
N THR A 107 -18.51 -4.05 -2.30
CA THR A 107 -17.42 -4.79 -2.93
C THR A 107 -16.05 -4.38 -2.38
N GLY A 108 -15.13 -5.34 -2.29
CA GLY A 108 -13.71 -5.09 -2.02
C GLY A 108 -12.88 -4.78 -3.26
N GLU A 109 -13.52 -4.56 -4.40
CA GLU A 109 -12.87 -4.09 -5.62
C GLU A 109 -12.91 -2.56 -5.65
N MET A 110 -11.75 -1.93 -5.85
CA MET A 110 -11.64 -0.48 -5.99
C MET A 110 -12.42 0.00 -7.23
N GLN A 111 -13.01 1.19 -7.14
CA GLN A 111 -13.86 1.74 -8.20
C GLN A 111 -13.51 3.17 -8.51
N PRO A 112 -13.61 3.62 -9.79
CA PRO A 112 -13.46 5.03 -10.12
C PRO A 112 -14.53 5.86 -9.42
N PHE A 113 -14.15 7.06 -8.99
CA PHE A 113 -15.11 8.00 -8.43
C PHE A 113 -16.25 8.25 -9.44
N PRO A 114 -17.52 8.20 -9.00
CA PRO A 114 -18.65 8.42 -9.89
C PRO A 114 -18.65 9.84 -10.43
N ARG A 115 -19.14 10.00 -11.67
CA ARG A 115 -19.28 11.32 -12.29
C ARG A 115 -20.54 12.02 -11.76
N GLY A 116 -20.36 13.21 -11.18
CA GLY A 116 -21.42 14.09 -10.69
C GLY A 116 -21.62 14.03 -9.17
N TYR A 117 -22.24 15.07 -8.61
CA TYR A 117 -22.46 15.20 -7.17
C TYR A 117 -23.48 14.16 -6.70
N ARG A 118 -23.01 13.15 -5.99
CA ARG A 118 -23.84 12.31 -5.14
C ARG A 118 -23.32 12.52 -3.72
N HIS A 119 -24.15 12.99 -2.81
CA HIS A 119 -23.85 12.82 -1.38
C HIS A 119 -23.69 11.33 -1.14
N GLN A 120 -22.47 10.90 -0.91
CA GLN A 120 -22.14 9.50 -0.76
C GLN A 120 -21.48 9.31 0.58
N ASN A 121 -21.97 8.32 1.31
CA ASN A 121 -21.48 7.91 2.63
C ASN A 121 -19.97 7.60 2.65
N PHE A 122 -19.29 7.55 1.49
CA PHE A 122 -17.85 7.34 1.45
C PHE A 122 -17.05 8.55 1.92
N GLU A 123 -17.57 9.78 1.78
CA GLU A 123 -16.86 11.00 2.18
C GLU A 123 -16.57 11.04 3.70
N ASP A 124 -17.34 10.30 4.49
CA ASP A 124 -17.15 10.17 5.94
C ASP A 124 -15.99 9.23 6.31
N SER A 125 -15.65 8.30 5.44
CA SER A 125 -14.75 7.16 5.75
C SER A 125 -13.41 7.21 5.02
N GLN A 126 -13.30 8.03 3.97
CA GLN A 126 -12.10 8.16 3.16
C GLN A 126 -12.02 9.51 2.46
N ALA A 127 -10.82 9.83 1.98
CA ALA A 127 -10.57 11.03 1.19
C ALA A 127 -11.31 10.98 -0.15
N VAL A 128 -11.79 12.13 -0.60
CA VAL A 128 -12.43 12.32 -1.91
C VAL A 128 -11.61 13.28 -2.78
N LEU A 129 -11.98 13.39 -4.06
CA LEU A 129 -11.23 14.26 -5.00
C LEU A 129 -11.30 15.73 -4.58
N GLU A 130 -12.46 16.15 -4.09
CA GLU A 130 -12.76 17.51 -3.65
C GLU A 130 -11.94 17.94 -2.44
N ASP A 131 -11.39 16.99 -1.67
CA ASP A 131 -10.47 17.28 -0.57
C ASP A 131 -9.14 17.85 -1.09
N TYR A 132 -8.75 17.52 -2.33
CA TYR A 132 -7.49 17.97 -2.94
C TYR A 132 -7.64 19.21 -3.84
N ASP A 133 -8.87 19.60 -4.23
CA ASP A 133 -9.10 20.67 -5.21
C ASP A 133 -8.51 22.03 -4.81
N ASN A 134 -8.57 22.36 -3.52
CA ASN A 134 -8.04 23.63 -2.99
C ASN A 134 -6.66 23.49 -2.34
N ALA A 135 -6.07 22.29 -2.39
CA ALA A 135 -4.82 21.95 -1.74
C ALA A 135 -3.61 22.23 -2.66
N VAL A 136 -3.51 23.45 -3.21
CA VAL A 136 -2.59 23.81 -4.33
C VAL A 136 -1.10 23.55 -4.08
N ASN A 137 -0.67 23.40 -2.83
CA ASN A 137 0.71 23.12 -2.45
C ASN A 137 1.03 21.61 -2.43
N TYR A 138 0.01 20.77 -2.55
CA TYR A 138 0.10 19.32 -2.40
C TYR A 138 -0.24 18.60 -3.70
N GLU A 139 0.56 17.59 -3.99
CA GLU A 139 0.28 16.58 -5.00
C GLU A 139 -0.28 15.34 -4.31
N ARG A 140 -1.00 14.50 -5.06
CA ARG A 140 -1.41 13.15 -4.61
C ARG A 140 -0.20 12.21 -4.72
N GLY A 141 0.58 12.15 -3.64
CA GLY A 141 1.80 11.35 -3.54
C GLY A 141 1.47 9.89 -3.25
N HIS A 142 1.92 8.97 -4.12
CA HIS A 142 1.63 7.54 -3.97
C HIS A 142 2.58 6.87 -2.96
N LEU A 143 2.03 6.05 -2.06
CA LEU A 143 2.85 5.20 -1.17
C LEU A 143 3.33 3.93 -1.88
N ASN A 144 2.45 3.24 -2.61
CA ASN A 144 2.82 2.25 -3.64
C ASN A 144 2.92 2.98 -4.99
N PRO A 145 4.12 3.27 -5.51
CA PRO A 145 4.27 4.05 -6.73
C PRO A 145 4.06 3.19 -7.99
N ASP A 146 3.37 3.75 -8.98
CA ASP A 146 3.25 3.18 -10.33
C ASP A 146 4.63 2.81 -10.91
N GLU A 147 5.66 3.63 -10.67
CA GLU A 147 7.03 3.40 -11.17
C GLU A 147 7.70 2.14 -10.58
N HIS A 148 7.10 1.50 -9.58
CA HIS A 148 7.58 0.23 -9.00
C HIS A 148 6.80 -0.99 -9.51
N GLN A 149 5.69 -0.75 -10.22
CA GLN A 149 4.83 -1.76 -10.83
C GLN A 149 5.15 -1.94 -12.32
N ALA A 150 4.85 -3.11 -12.87
CA ALA A 150 5.15 -3.46 -14.26
C ALA A 150 3.90 -3.83 -15.07
N ASP A 151 3.00 -4.64 -14.50
CA ASP A 151 1.76 -5.02 -15.16
C ASP A 151 0.80 -3.82 -15.28
N PRO A 152 0.12 -3.62 -16.42
CA PRO A 152 -0.80 -2.52 -16.62
C PRO A 152 -1.88 -2.39 -15.53
N ASP A 153 -2.41 -3.50 -15.01
CA ASP A 153 -3.42 -3.46 -13.97
C ASP A 153 -2.81 -3.21 -12.58
N ASP A 154 -1.60 -3.73 -12.31
CA ASP A 154 -0.87 -3.41 -11.08
C ASP A 154 -0.58 -1.91 -10.99
N LYS A 155 -0.21 -1.30 -12.13
CA LYS A 155 0.00 0.15 -12.26
C LYS A 155 -1.31 0.92 -12.02
N ALA A 156 -2.40 0.51 -12.67
CA ALA A 156 -3.70 1.18 -12.53
C ALA A 156 -4.22 1.12 -11.09
N ALA A 157 -4.02 0.00 -10.39
CA ALA A 157 -4.44 -0.17 -9.00
C ALA A 157 -3.76 0.82 -8.04
N THR A 158 -2.62 1.42 -8.40
CA THR A 158 -1.96 2.41 -7.55
C THR A 158 -2.73 3.74 -7.45
N TYR A 159 -3.65 4.02 -8.37
CA TYR A 159 -4.43 5.26 -8.47
C TYR A 159 -5.71 5.23 -7.60
N THR A 160 -5.58 4.81 -6.35
CA THR A 160 -6.63 4.88 -5.33
C THR A 160 -6.26 5.94 -4.29
N LEU A 161 -7.22 6.72 -3.79
CA LEU A 161 -6.93 7.72 -2.75
C LEU A 161 -6.54 7.07 -1.40
N THR A 162 -6.87 5.79 -1.21
CA THR A 162 -6.35 4.98 -0.10
C THR A 162 -4.89 4.54 -0.30
N ASN A 163 -4.22 4.98 -1.37
CA ASN A 163 -2.78 4.81 -1.59
C ASN A 163 -2.06 6.15 -1.77
N ALA A 164 -2.79 7.26 -1.66
CA ALA A 164 -2.26 8.60 -1.87
C ALA A 164 -2.29 9.44 -0.59
N VAL A 165 -1.29 10.29 -0.44
CA VAL A 165 -1.19 11.26 0.66
C VAL A 165 -0.96 12.66 0.08
N PRO A 166 -1.32 13.73 0.82
CA PRO A 166 -0.90 15.09 0.48
C PRO A 166 0.62 15.22 0.58
N GLN A 167 1.29 15.24 -0.58
CA GLN A 167 2.74 15.35 -0.65
C GLN A 167 3.14 16.73 -1.18
N VAL A 168 3.99 17.45 -0.45
CA VAL A 168 4.46 18.77 -0.88
C VAL A 168 5.11 18.67 -2.26
N ARG A 169 4.71 19.55 -3.17
CA ARG A 169 5.06 19.46 -4.59
C ARG A 169 6.57 19.41 -4.83
N GLU A 170 7.34 20.26 -4.14
CA GLU A 170 8.80 20.30 -4.22
C GLU A 170 9.45 19.01 -3.74
N PHE A 171 8.92 18.40 -2.68
CA PHE A 171 9.41 17.11 -2.18
C PHE A 171 9.06 15.96 -3.13
N ASN A 172 7.80 15.89 -3.58
CA ASN A 172 7.30 14.86 -4.51
C ASN A 172 8.04 14.86 -5.84
N THR A 173 8.22 16.04 -6.46
CA THR A 173 8.83 16.16 -7.79
C THR A 173 10.36 16.23 -7.76
N GLY A 174 10.96 16.50 -6.60
CA GLY A 174 12.40 16.54 -6.40
C GLY A 174 12.93 15.31 -5.65
N PRO A 175 13.40 15.46 -4.39
CA PRO A 175 14.14 14.42 -3.68
C PRO A 175 13.41 13.06 -3.57
N TRP A 176 12.09 13.07 -3.36
CA TRP A 176 11.35 11.81 -3.23
C TRP A 176 11.28 11.04 -4.56
N ARG A 177 11.00 11.71 -5.67
CA ARG A 177 11.01 11.09 -7.01
C ARG A 177 12.36 10.48 -7.34
N GLU A 178 13.44 11.21 -7.07
CA GLU A 178 14.79 10.72 -7.30
C GLU A 178 15.08 9.46 -6.48
N GLN A 179 14.73 9.47 -5.19
CA GLN A 179 14.94 8.33 -4.32
C GLN A 179 14.12 7.10 -4.74
N LYS A 180 12.86 7.27 -5.17
CA LYS A 180 12.08 6.15 -5.76
C LYS A 180 12.83 5.49 -6.92
N HIS A 181 13.43 6.29 -7.81
CA HIS A 181 14.23 5.74 -8.92
C HIS A 181 15.55 5.11 -8.48
N VAL A 182 16.19 5.60 -7.40
CA VAL A 182 17.36 4.94 -6.79
C VAL A 182 16.99 3.55 -6.30
N VAL A 183 15.92 3.42 -5.51
CA VAL A 183 15.44 2.12 -5.00
C VAL A 183 15.03 1.19 -6.15
N ARG A 184 14.29 1.70 -7.15
CA ARG A 184 13.92 0.92 -8.35
C ARG A 184 15.14 0.33 -9.05
N ARG A 185 16.17 1.15 -9.32
CA ARG A 185 17.41 0.69 -9.98
C ARG A 185 18.15 -0.33 -9.13
N ARG A 186 18.27 -0.09 -7.83
CA ARG A 186 18.90 -1.01 -6.88
C ARG A 186 18.22 -2.38 -6.88
N LEU A 187 16.89 -2.40 -6.72
CA LEU A 187 16.13 -3.64 -6.68
C LEU A 187 16.13 -4.36 -8.04
N ASN A 188 16.05 -3.64 -9.16
CA ASN A 188 16.18 -4.24 -10.49
C ASN A 188 17.53 -4.95 -10.68
N ASN A 189 18.61 -4.29 -10.29
CA ASN A 189 19.96 -4.76 -10.60
C ASN A 189 20.44 -5.85 -9.64
N TYR A 190 20.03 -5.79 -8.38
CA TYR A 190 20.66 -6.59 -7.32
C TYR A 190 19.70 -7.47 -6.53
N CYS A 191 18.37 -7.26 -6.59
CA CYS A 191 17.42 -8.20 -5.98
C CYS A 191 17.10 -9.35 -6.95
N ARG A 192 17.46 -10.57 -6.57
CA ARG A 192 17.27 -11.78 -7.37
C ARG A 192 15.93 -12.47 -7.09
N GLY A 193 15.42 -12.36 -5.86
CA GLY A 193 14.11 -12.86 -5.45
C GLY A 193 13.01 -11.80 -5.46
N THR A 194 11.99 -12.03 -4.62
CA THR A 194 10.92 -11.06 -4.35
C THR A 194 11.42 -9.98 -3.40
N ALA A 195 11.30 -8.72 -3.81
CA ALA A 195 11.46 -7.57 -2.91
C ALA A 195 10.10 -7.13 -2.37
N TYR A 196 9.96 -7.15 -1.05
CA TYR A 196 8.83 -6.62 -0.31
C TYR A 196 9.15 -5.18 0.07
N VAL A 197 8.21 -4.26 -0.15
CA VAL A 197 8.39 -2.84 0.14
C VAL A 197 7.22 -2.37 1.00
N VAL A 198 7.54 -1.60 2.04
CA VAL A 198 6.57 -0.90 2.88
C VAL A 198 6.91 0.57 2.83
N THR A 199 5.97 1.38 2.35
CA THR A 199 6.09 2.84 2.32
C THR A 199 5.00 3.41 3.21
N GLY A 200 5.35 4.30 4.11
CA GLY A 200 4.42 4.87 5.06
C GLY A 200 4.73 6.31 5.42
N ILE A 201 3.94 6.83 6.35
CA ILE A 201 4.00 8.22 6.78
C ILE A 201 4.13 8.32 8.30
N THR A 202 4.33 9.56 8.76
CA THR A 202 4.03 10.00 10.12
C THR A 202 3.24 11.30 10.00
N THR A 203 2.39 11.61 10.97
CA THR A 203 1.66 12.88 11.02
C THR A 203 2.13 13.74 12.19
N ALA A 204 1.92 15.06 12.08
CA ALA A 204 2.14 16.01 13.19
C ALA A 204 0.84 16.76 13.56
N GLY A 205 -0.32 16.21 13.18
CA GLY A 205 -1.65 16.80 13.41
C GLY A 205 -2.06 17.91 12.42
N HIS A 206 -1.28 18.13 11.36
CA HIS A 206 -1.68 19.04 10.28
C HIS A 206 -2.71 18.37 9.37
N MET A 207 -3.77 19.10 9.02
CA MET A 207 -4.89 18.60 8.21
C MET A 207 -5.14 19.55 7.03
N ILE A 208 -5.50 18.99 5.88
CA ILE A 208 -6.22 19.72 4.83
C ILE A 208 -7.63 19.98 5.35
N ARG A 209 -8.09 21.23 5.20
CA ARG A 209 -9.41 21.67 5.63
C ARG A 209 -10.28 22.04 4.45
N GLN A 210 -11.51 21.55 4.45
CA GLN A 210 -12.54 21.93 3.50
C GLN A 210 -13.71 22.54 4.27
N HIS A 211 -14.13 23.76 3.91
CA HIS A 211 -15.19 24.48 4.63
C HIS A 211 -14.99 24.55 6.16
N ASN A 212 -13.73 24.71 6.61
CA ASN A 212 -13.29 24.67 8.02
C ASN A 212 -13.45 23.32 8.75
N ILE A 213 -13.69 22.23 8.02
CA ILE A 213 -13.71 20.87 8.56
C ILE A 213 -12.40 20.19 8.20
N ASP A 214 -11.77 19.53 9.18
CA ASP A 214 -10.58 18.71 8.94
C ASP A 214 -10.98 17.49 8.11
N ARG A 215 -10.25 17.24 7.02
CA ARG A 215 -10.55 16.18 6.06
C ARG A 215 -9.40 15.18 6.00
N VAL A 216 -8.29 15.58 5.39
CA VAL A 216 -7.18 14.67 5.10
C VAL A 216 -5.94 15.09 5.89
N ALA A 217 -5.36 14.19 6.66
CA ALA A 217 -4.10 14.46 7.35
C ALA A 217 -2.95 14.75 6.37
N ILE A 218 -1.99 15.53 6.83
CA ILE A 218 -0.79 15.88 6.06
C ILE A 218 0.40 15.18 6.72
N PRO A 219 1.12 14.32 5.97
CA PRO A 219 2.34 13.70 6.46
C PRO A 219 3.37 14.74 6.88
N ALA A 220 3.98 14.55 8.05
CA ALA A 220 5.19 15.25 8.46
C ALA A 220 6.42 14.64 7.79
N TYR A 221 6.57 13.32 7.87
CA TYR A 221 7.62 12.58 7.16
C TYR A 221 7.01 11.49 6.30
N MET A 222 7.67 11.21 5.18
CA MET A 222 7.48 9.97 4.43
C MET A 222 8.68 9.06 4.61
N TRP A 223 8.43 7.77 4.66
CA TRP A 223 9.46 6.74 4.80
C TRP A 223 9.15 5.54 3.93
N SER A 224 10.18 4.81 3.54
CA SER A 224 10.02 3.54 2.84
C SER A 224 11.17 2.61 3.17
N ALA A 225 10.84 1.33 3.33
CA ALA A 225 11.77 0.26 3.63
C ALA A 225 11.51 -0.91 2.69
N TYR A 226 12.57 -1.60 2.30
CA TYR A 226 12.47 -2.81 1.48
C TYR A 226 13.19 -3.98 2.13
N CYS A 227 12.76 -5.18 1.75
CA CYS A 227 13.30 -6.45 2.17
C CYS A 227 13.43 -7.37 0.94
N CYS A 228 14.66 -7.79 0.64
CA CYS A 228 14.99 -8.76 -0.41
C CYS A 228 16.09 -9.71 0.09
N ILE A 229 15.67 -10.89 0.54
CA ILE A 229 16.59 -11.89 1.13
C ILE A 229 17.46 -12.61 0.10
N ASN A 230 17.03 -12.68 -1.16
CA ASN A 230 17.80 -13.29 -2.24
C ASN A 230 18.31 -12.19 -3.17
N TYR A 231 19.59 -11.83 -3.03
CA TYR A 231 20.22 -10.71 -3.72
C TYR A 231 21.60 -11.08 -4.26
N ASP A 232 22.18 -10.18 -5.06
CA ASP A 232 23.50 -10.38 -5.64
C ASP A 232 24.62 -10.09 -4.63
N HIS A 233 25.27 -11.14 -4.13
CA HIS A 233 26.43 -11.01 -3.24
C HIS A 233 27.70 -10.45 -3.91
N ASN A 234 27.72 -10.35 -5.24
CA ASN A 234 28.80 -9.73 -6.02
C ASN A 234 28.51 -8.25 -6.36
N ALA A 235 27.39 -7.69 -5.87
CA ALA A 235 27.09 -6.27 -6.04
C ALA A 235 28.22 -5.37 -5.49
N PRO A 236 28.45 -4.19 -6.08
CA PRO A 236 29.39 -3.21 -5.53
C PRO A 236 29.09 -2.96 -4.05
N TYR A 237 30.14 -2.73 -3.25
CA TYR A 237 29.99 -2.59 -1.79
C TYR A 237 28.90 -1.58 -1.41
N GLU A 238 28.85 -0.43 -2.10
CA GLU A 238 27.89 0.65 -1.89
C GLU A 238 26.41 0.25 -2.03
N GLU A 239 26.14 -0.82 -2.76
CA GLU A 239 24.80 -1.40 -2.91
C GLU A 239 24.65 -2.62 -2.00
N ARG A 240 25.68 -3.45 -1.90
CA ARG A 240 25.66 -4.72 -1.16
C ARG A 240 25.39 -4.55 0.33
N TYR A 241 25.92 -3.50 0.98
CA TYR A 241 25.68 -3.29 2.42
C TYR A 241 24.22 -2.89 2.72
N LYS A 242 23.45 -2.50 1.70
CA LYS A 242 22.04 -2.14 1.81
C LYS A 242 21.10 -3.35 1.62
N PHE A 243 21.65 -4.54 1.43
CA PHE A 243 20.88 -5.79 1.39
C PHE A 243 21.16 -6.64 2.65
N PRO A 244 20.17 -7.45 3.10
CA PRO A 244 18.89 -7.75 2.46
C PRO A 244 17.82 -6.65 2.65
N ALA A 245 18.02 -5.71 3.57
CA ALA A 245 17.04 -4.68 3.87
C ALA A 245 17.66 -3.33 4.17
N PHE A 246 17.01 -2.27 3.68
CA PHE A 246 17.38 -0.89 3.95
C PHE A 246 16.14 0.00 3.88
N ALA A 247 16.29 1.22 4.36
CA ALA A 247 15.22 2.19 4.41
C ALA A 247 15.69 3.59 4.03
N HIS A 248 14.73 4.46 3.79
CA HIS A 248 14.94 5.88 3.64
C HIS A 248 13.74 6.66 4.16
N TYR A 249 13.96 7.91 4.54
CA TYR A 249 12.92 8.82 4.96
C TYR A 249 13.27 10.26 4.59
N GLY A 250 12.24 11.10 4.48
CA GLY A 250 12.39 12.52 4.17
C GLY A 250 11.24 13.34 4.75
N LEU A 251 11.55 14.59 5.09
CA LEU A 251 10.57 15.56 5.57
C LEU A 251 9.68 15.98 4.40
N ASN A 252 8.36 15.89 4.57
CA ASN A 252 7.37 16.30 3.57
C ASN A 252 7.16 17.82 3.59
N ASP A 253 8.19 18.55 3.17
CA ASP A 253 8.24 20.00 3.23
C ASP A 253 8.87 20.56 1.95
N LYS A 254 8.72 21.87 1.76
CA LYS A 254 9.38 22.62 0.70
C LYS A 254 10.87 22.79 0.98
N GLU A 255 11.24 22.98 2.24
CA GLU A 255 12.62 23.18 2.66
C GLU A 255 13.12 22.03 3.53
N LYS A 256 14.45 21.82 3.58
CA LYS A 256 15.09 20.75 4.37
C LYS A 256 14.57 19.34 4.05
N ASN A 257 13.98 19.16 2.88
CA ASN A 257 13.31 17.96 2.40
C ASN A 257 14.25 16.90 1.79
N HIS A 258 15.51 16.90 2.24
CA HIS A 258 16.49 15.89 1.85
C HIS A 258 16.04 14.49 2.29
N VAL A 259 16.32 13.51 1.44
CA VAL A 259 16.06 12.10 1.74
C VAL A 259 17.32 11.45 2.26
N SER A 260 17.21 10.79 3.42
CA SER A 260 18.32 10.09 4.05
C SER A 260 18.08 8.58 3.98
N GLU A 261 19.06 7.84 3.46
CA GLU A 261 19.04 6.38 3.52
C GLU A 261 19.68 5.87 4.82
N ILE A 262 19.02 4.93 5.49
CA ILE A 262 19.42 4.38 6.79
C ILE A 262 19.06 2.90 6.88
N SER A 263 19.59 2.20 7.89
CA SER A 263 19.14 0.83 8.17
C SER A 263 17.68 0.83 8.64
N VAL A 264 16.97 -0.28 8.38
CA VAL A 264 15.58 -0.47 8.84
C VAL A 264 15.46 -0.25 10.35
N LYS A 265 16.39 -0.81 11.14
CA LYS A 265 16.43 -0.62 12.59
C LYS A 265 16.51 0.86 13.01
N LYS A 266 17.36 1.66 12.34
CA LYS A 266 17.45 3.10 12.63
C LYS A 266 16.17 3.83 12.23
N LEU A 267 15.49 3.40 11.17
CA LEU A 267 14.19 3.96 10.80
C LEU A 267 13.15 3.64 11.87
N GLU A 268 13.09 2.41 12.36
CA GLU A 268 12.18 2.02 13.44
C GLU A 268 12.44 2.81 14.73
N GLU A 269 13.71 3.03 15.10
CA GLU A 269 14.10 3.88 16.23
C GLU A 269 13.61 5.33 16.03
N PHE A 270 13.78 5.88 14.83
CA PHE A 270 13.27 7.21 14.47
C PHE A 270 11.74 7.29 14.58
N LEU A 271 11.02 6.31 14.04
CA LEU A 271 9.55 6.27 14.05
C LEU A 271 9.01 6.09 15.48
N LYS A 272 9.63 5.25 16.31
CA LYS A 272 9.27 5.13 17.74
C LYS A 272 9.45 6.44 18.51
N GLY A 273 10.38 7.29 18.06
CA GLY A 273 10.59 8.62 18.64
C GLY A 273 9.50 9.64 18.31
N SER A 274 8.71 9.44 17.26
CA SER A 274 7.66 10.39 16.84
C SER A 274 6.32 10.21 17.56
N THR A 275 6.19 9.22 18.44
CA THR A 275 4.93 8.82 19.13
C THR A 275 3.78 8.37 18.22
N PHE A 276 3.99 8.37 16.91
CA PHE A 276 3.03 7.90 15.91
C PHE A 276 2.86 6.37 15.90
N VAL A 277 3.87 5.65 16.40
CA VAL A 277 3.88 4.19 16.48
C VAL A 277 4.19 3.73 17.90
N ASP A 278 3.76 2.51 18.25
CA ASP A 278 4.09 1.90 19.55
C ASP A 278 5.60 1.61 19.67
N LYS A 279 6.10 1.52 20.91
CA LYS A 279 7.49 1.13 21.21
C LYS A 279 7.89 -0.23 20.62
N ASN A 280 6.93 -1.12 20.41
CA ASN A 280 7.13 -2.43 19.79
C ASN A 280 7.13 -2.40 18.25
N PHE A 281 7.03 -1.22 17.62
CA PHE A 281 6.92 -1.08 16.17
C PHE A 281 8.04 -1.82 15.42
N ARG A 282 7.66 -2.62 14.45
CA ARG A 282 8.60 -3.30 13.53
C ARG A 282 8.00 -3.35 12.13
N ILE A 283 8.83 -3.08 11.13
CA ILE A 283 8.41 -3.03 9.72
C ILE A 283 8.37 -4.43 9.12
N PHE A 284 9.43 -5.22 9.36
CA PHE A 284 9.56 -6.58 8.86
C PHE A 284 9.72 -7.56 10.03
N VAL A 285 9.16 -8.77 9.89
CA VAL A 285 9.45 -9.86 10.83
C VAL A 285 10.94 -10.19 10.79
N ASP A 286 11.52 -10.43 11.97
CA ASP A 286 12.93 -10.77 12.17
C ASP A 286 13.92 -9.85 11.42
N ASP A 287 13.59 -8.56 11.28
CA ASP A 287 14.42 -7.56 10.60
C ASP A 287 14.80 -7.93 9.15
N CYS A 288 13.97 -8.74 8.47
CA CYS A 288 14.28 -9.30 7.14
C CYS A 288 15.55 -10.18 7.13
N VAL A 289 15.91 -10.77 8.27
CA VAL A 289 17.00 -11.75 8.35
C VAL A 289 16.47 -13.11 7.88
N PRO A 290 17.08 -13.73 6.85
CA PRO A 290 16.65 -15.04 6.39
C PRO A 290 16.84 -16.09 7.50
N PRO A 291 15.91 -17.04 7.67
CA PRO A 291 16.10 -18.13 8.60
C PRO A 291 17.32 -18.96 8.19
N PRO A 292 18.04 -19.60 9.15
CA PRO A 292 19.30 -20.32 8.89
C PRO A 292 19.21 -21.38 7.77
N SER A 293 18.02 -21.90 7.48
CA SER A 293 17.75 -22.89 6.43
C SER A 293 17.72 -22.33 5.01
N ALA A 294 17.76 -21.01 4.81
CA ALA A 294 17.76 -20.36 3.49
C ALA A 294 19.18 -20.05 2.97
N LEU A 295 20.22 -20.48 3.69
CA LEU A 295 21.64 -20.28 3.36
C LEU A 295 22.29 -21.52 2.70
N TYR A 296 21.49 -22.53 2.31
CA TYR A 296 21.93 -23.77 1.67
C TYR A 296 21.18 -24.05 0.38
#